data_AF-A0AAW7YG08-F1
#
_entry.id   AF-A0AAW7YG08-F1
#
_cell.length_a   1.000
_cell.length_b   1.000
_cell.length_c   1.000
_cell.angle_alpha   90.00
_cell.angle_beta   90.00
_cell.angle_gamma   90.00
#
_symmetry.space_group_name_H-M   'P 1'
#
loop_
_entity.id
_entity.type
_entity.pdbx_description
1 polymer ?
#
loop_
_entity_poly.entity_id
_entity_poly.type
_entity_poly.pdbx_seq_one_letter_code
_entity_poly.pdbx_strand_id
1 'polypeptide(L)'
;MKNKKSIIFSIMLSLFLTACGGGGGGANEPNDTPQSKLPSPVELTIEEQIATTFPDTILASCVQTVVDDMIANGNTPKILSDIKHLNCRNEVIESTEGIELLINLDSLYINSDKITAIDLSSNEKLRYLT
;
A
#
# COMPACT_ATOMS: atom_id res chain seq x y z
N MET A 1 26.07 10.90 -10.96
CA MET A 1 25.26 10.21 -12.00
C MET A 1 24.37 9.21 -11.26
N LYS A 2 23.07 9.51 -11.12
CA LYS A 2 22.12 8.67 -10.38
C LYS A 2 21.47 7.69 -11.36
N ASN A 3 21.67 6.41 -11.12
CA ASN A 3 21.22 5.33 -12.00
C ASN A 3 19.74 5.06 -11.71
N LYS A 4 18.83 5.57 -12.55
CA LYS A 4 17.41 5.21 -12.51
C LYS A 4 17.25 3.79 -13.03
N LYS A 5 17.01 2.82 -12.13
CA LYS A 5 16.56 1.48 -12.51
C LYS A 5 15.07 1.58 -12.83
N SER A 6 14.75 1.64 -14.12
CA SER A 6 13.40 1.51 -14.65
C SER A 6 13.03 0.02 -14.64
N ILE A 7 12.13 -0.41 -13.76
CA ILE A 7 11.61 -1.77 -13.73
C ILE A 7 10.15 -1.69 -14.21
N ILE A 8 9.94 -2.13 -15.45
CA ILE A 8 8.64 -2.24 -16.10
C ILE A 8 7.96 -3.52 -15.58
N PHE A 9 6.90 -3.40 -14.79
CA PHE A 9 6.06 -4.54 -14.40
C PHE A 9 5.04 -4.83 -15.50
N SER A 10 5.33 -5.84 -16.31
CA SER A 10 4.41 -6.39 -17.31
C SER A 10 3.57 -7.47 -16.65
N ILE A 11 2.31 -7.16 -16.31
CA ILE A 11 1.38 -8.13 -15.73
C ILE A 11 0.68 -8.87 -16.88
N MET A 12 1.12 -10.10 -17.13
CA MET A 12 0.45 -11.06 -18.02
C MET A 12 -0.82 -11.58 -17.34
N LEU A 13 -1.97 -11.09 -17.82
CA LEU A 13 -3.30 -11.55 -17.43
C LEU A 13 -3.63 -12.84 -18.19
N SER A 14 -3.26 -13.99 -17.62
CA SER A 14 -3.61 -15.31 -18.15
C SER A 14 -5.06 -15.65 -17.80
N LEU A 15 -5.97 -15.52 -18.76
CA LEU A 15 -7.32 -16.06 -18.69
C LEU A 15 -7.28 -17.60 -18.75
N PHE A 16 -7.60 -18.27 -17.64
CA PHE A 16 -7.99 -19.68 -17.68
C PHE A 16 -9.49 -19.78 -17.93
N LEU A 17 -9.87 -20.03 -19.19
CA LEU A 17 -11.19 -20.57 -19.53
C LEU A 17 -11.09 -22.09 -19.52
N THR A 18 -11.46 -22.73 -18.40
CA THR A 18 -11.66 -24.18 -18.37
C THR A 18 -12.96 -24.50 -19.09
N ALA A 19 -12.84 -24.94 -20.34
CA ALA A 19 -13.93 -25.44 -21.15
C ALA A 19 -14.49 -26.74 -20.56
N CYS A 20 -15.83 -26.83 -20.54
CA CYS A 20 -16.62 -27.93 -20.01
C CYS A 20 -16.78 -29.04 -21.06
N GLY A 21 -16.61 -30.30 -20.64
CA GLY A 21 -17.01 -31.52 -21.34
C GLY A 21 -16.34 -32.72 -20.69
N GLY A 22 -16.98 -33.78 -20.21
CA GLY A 22 -18.38 -34.23 -20.24
C GLY A 22 -18.33 -35.76 -20.22
N GLY A 23 -18.99 -36.43 -19.26
CA GLY A 23 -19.24 -37.87 -19.35
C GLY A 23 -19.29 -38.67 -18.03
N GLY A 24 -20.51 -38.93 -17.53
CA GLY A 24 -20.95 -40.31 -17.24
C GLY A 24 -20.84 -40.90 -15.82
N GLY A 25 -21.95 -40.82 -15.06
CA GLY A 25 -22.58 -41.98 -14.39
C GLY A 25 -22.09 -42.40 -12.99
N GLY A 26 -23.03 -42.46 -12.04
CA GLY A 26 -22.87 -43.27 -10.82
C GLY A 26 -23.55 -42.66 -9.59
N ALA A 27 -24.62 -43.30 -9.14
CA ALA A 27 -25.41 -42.92 -7.97
C ALA A 27 -24.57 -42.85 -6.68
N ASN A 28 -24.80 -41.80 -5.89
CA ASN A 28 -25.18 -41.84 -4.48
C ASN A 28 -25.03 -40.42 -3.91
N GLU A 29 -26.15 -39.82 -3.56
CA GLU A 29 -26.23 -38.57 -2.83
C GLU A 29 -26.06 -38.88 -1.34
N PRO A 30 -24.98 -38.41 -0.72
CA PRO A 30 -25.13 -37.77 0.57
C PRO A 30 -24.51 -36.36 0.50
N ASN A 31 -25.39 -35.41 0.80
CA ASN A 31 -25.13 -34.04 1.22
C ASN A 31 -23.71 -33.81 1.79
N ASP A 32 -22.81 -33.30 0.94
CA ASP A 32 -21.67 -32.50 1.35
C ASP A 32 -21.61 -31.34 0.38
N THR A 33 -22.07 -30.18 0.84
CA THR A 33 -21.73 -28.89 0.24
C THR A 33 -20.22 -28.72 0.42
N PRO A 34 -19.37 -28.71 -0.61
CA PRO A 34 -18.07 -28.11 -0.48
C PRO A 34 -18.35 -26.61 -0.39
N GLN A 35 -18.32 -26.13 0.85
CA GLN A 35 -18.42 -24.74 1.24
C GLN A 35 -17.79 -23.86 0.16
N SER A 36 -18.52 -22.83 -0.26
CA SER A 36 -17.87 -21.66 -0.86
C SER A 36 -16.78 -21.26 0.12
N LYS A 37 -15.53 -21.60 -0.20
CA LYS A 37 -14.38 -20.98 0.44
C LYS A 37 -14.47 -19.54 -0.01
N LEU A 38 -15.18 -18.74 0.79
CA LEU A 38 -15.14 -17.29 0.71
C LEU A 38 -13.65 -16.97 0.62
N PRO A 39 -13.18 -16.24 -0.42
CA PRO A 39 -11.80 -15.81 -0.42
C PRO A 39 -11.57 -15.15 0.93
N SER A 40 -10.60 -15.69 1.67
CA SER A 40 -10.08 -15.08 2.89
C SER A 40 -9.94 -13.58 2.64
N PRO A 41 -10.30 -12.70 3.61
CA PRO A 41 -10.15 -11.27 3.43
C PRO A 41 -8.74 -11.02 2.87
N VAL A 42 -8.66 -10.44 1.68
CA VAL A 42 -7.38 -10.18 1.02
C VAL A 42 -6.71 -9.12 1.89
N GLU A 43 -5.81 -9.54 2.77
CA GLU A 43 -4.98 -8.63 3.54
C GLU A 43 -4.08 -7.93 2.53
N LEU A 44 -4.41 -6.67 2.21
CA LEU A 44 -3.61 -5.85 1.31
C LEU A 44 -2.22 -5.70 1.92
N THR A 45 -1.19 -5.99 1.12
CA THR A 45 0.20 -5.74 1.52
C THR A 45 0.39 -4.25 1.79
N ILE A 46 1.33 -3.89 2.66
CA ILE A 46 1.62 -2.48 2.95
C ILE A 46 1.97 -1.69 1.69
N GLU A 47 2.65 -2.32 0.72
CA GLU A 47 2.98 -1.72 -0.58
C GLU A 47 1.72 -1.37 -1.39
N GLU A 48 0.73 -2.26 -1.43
CA GLU A 48 -0.55 -2.01 -2.10
C GLU A 48 -1.37 -0.94 -1.37
N GLN A 49 -1.33 -0.93 -0.03
CA GLN A 49 -1.94 0.13 0.76
C GLN A 49 -1.32 1.50 0.44
N ILE A 50 0.01 1.59 0.32
CA ILE A 50 0.69 2.83 -0.05
C ILE A 50 0.24 3.30 -1.45
N ALA A 51 0.25 2.40 -2.44
CA ALA A 51 -0.10 2.75 -3.81
C ALA A 51 -1.56 3.23 -3.97
N THR A 52 -2.47 2.73 -3.14
CA THR A 52 -3.89 3.11 -3.16
C THR A 52 -4.23 4.29 -2.25
N THR A 53 -3.40 4.57 -1.24
CA THR A 53 -3.62 5.64 -0.26
C THR A 53 -3.07 6.99 -0.72
N PHE A 54 -1.89 7.00 -1.36
CA PHE A 54 -1.17 8.22 -1.69
C PHE A 54 -1.24 8.47 -3.20
N PRO A 55 -2.18 9.31 -3.69
CA PRO A 55 -2.30 9.58 -5.12
C PRO A 55 -1.09 10.33 -5.69
N ASP A 56 -0.38 11.08 -4.85
CA ASP A 56 0.92 11.66 -5.19
C ASP A 56 2.01 10.58 -5.17
N THR A 57 2.47 10.19 -6.36
CA THR A 57 3.50 9.15 -6.49
C THR A 57 4.84 9.50 -5.84
N ILE A 58 5.16 10.79 -5.63
CA ILE A 58 6.37 11.23 -4.95
C ILE A 58 6.20 11.04 -3.44
N LEU A 59 5.06 11.44 -2.88
CA LEU A 59 4.72 11.16 -1.48
C LEU A 59 4.66 9.65 -1.22
N ALA A 60 4.01 8.88 -2.08
CA ALA A 60 3.97 7.42 -2.01
C ALA A 60 5.38 6.82 -1.97
N SER A 61 6.29 7.33 -2.81
CA SER A 61 7.69 6.90 -2.84
C SER A 61 8.45 7.25 -1.56
N CYS A 62 8.19 8.40 -0.94
CA CYS A 62 8.77 8.70 0.37
C CYS A 62 8.32 7.70 1.43
N VAL A 63 7.01 7.43 1.48
CA VAL A 63 6.42 6.52 2.47
C VAL A 63 7.00 5.12 2.29
N GLN A 64 7.12 4.66 1.02
CA GLN A 64 7.77 3.40 0.70
C GLN A 64 9.24 3.37 1.14
N THR A 65 10.00 4.46 0.94
CA THR A 65 11.40 4.53 1.40
C THR A 65 11.50 4.36 2.91
N VAL A 66 10.58 4.95 3.68
CA VAL A 66 10.54 4.75 5.15
C VAL A 66 10.24 3.30 5.50
N VAL A 67 9.29 2.66 4.80
CA VAL A 67 8.97 1.24 4.99
C VAL A 67 10.18 0.36 4.68
N ASP A 68 10.86 0.61 3.56
CA ASP A 68 12.06 -0.13 3.16
C ASP A 68 13.18 0.03 4.19
N ASP A 69 13.40 1.24 4.71
CA ASP A 69 14.36 1.52 5.77
C ASP A 69 13.98 0.81 7.09
N MET A 70 12.69 0.79 7.45
CA MET A 70 12.21 0.03 8.61
C MET A 70 12.53 -1.45 8.46
N ILE A 71 12.25 -2.03 7.29
CA ILE A 71 12.50 -3.45 6.97
C ILE A 71 14.01 -3.75 7.02
N ALA A 72 14.84 -2.88 6.43
CA ALA A 72 16.29 -3.01 6.47
C ALA A 72 16.86 -2.98 7.89
N ASN A 73 16.19 -2.28 8.81
CA ASN A 73 16.54 -2.20 10.23
C ASN A 73 15.87 -3.29 11.11
N GLY A 74 15.19 -4.26 10.50
CA GLY A 74 14.56 -5.39 11.21
C GLY A 74 13.17 -5.10 11.77
N ASN A 75 12.54 -3.99 11.37
CA ASN A 75 11.15 -3.67 11.71
C ASN A 75 10.25 -3.95 10.50
N THR A 76 9.17 -4.69 10.67
CA THR A 76 8.22 -4.97 9.58
C THR A 76 6.91 -4.22 9.84
N PRO A 77 6.73 -3.00 9.32
CA PRO A 77 5.46 -2.30 9.43
C PRO A 77 4.39 -3.08 8.66
N LYS A 78 3.23 -3.28 9.27
CA LYS A 78 2.11 -4.01 8.65
C LYS A 78 1.05 -3.07 8.14
N ILE A 79 0.95 -1.90 8.75
CA ILE A 79 -0.07 -0.88 8.46
C ILE A 79 0.56 0.51 8.50
N LEU A 80 -0.06 1.46 7.82
CA LEU A 80 0.43 2.84 7.72
C LEU A 80 0.59 3.52 9.08
N SER A 81 -0.21 3.14 10.08
CA SER A 81 -0.09 3.68 11.43
C SER A 81 1.19 3.26 12.16
N ASP A 82 2.00 2.33 11.64
CA ASP A 82 3.29 1.98 12.25
C ASP A 82 4.37 3.06 11.99
N ILE A 83 4.12 3.94 11.03
CA ILE A 83 5.05 5.01 10.63
C ILE A 83 4.96 6.17 11.63
N LYS A 84 6.11 6.51 12.22
CA LYS A 84 6.26 7.62 13.18
C LYS A 84 7.01 8.82 12.64
N HIS A 85 7.82 8.62 11.62
CA HIS A 85 8.66 9.66 11.05
C HIS A 85 8.57 9.57 9.53
N LEU A 86 8.14 10.66 8.88
CA LEU A 86 8.10 10.77 7.43
C LEU A 86 8.99 11.94 7.00
N ASN A 87 10.00 11.63 6.19
CA ASN A 87 10.92 12.63 5.65
C ASN A 87 10.87 12.63 4.12
N CYS A 88 10.22 13.65 3.57
CA CYS A 88 10.15 13.96 2.15
C CYS A 88 10.91 15.24 1.81
N ARG A 89 11.96 15.58 2.57
CA ARG A 89 12.74 16.78 2.27
C ARG A 89 13.38 16.68 0.89
N ASN A 90 13.29 17.77 0.15
CA ASN A 90 13.78 18.00 -1.22
C ASN A 90 12.95 17.31 -2.30
N GLU A 91 11.72 16.89 -1.98
CA GLU A 91 10.79 16.31 -2.93
C GLU A 91 9.73 17.33 -3.37
N VAL A 92 9.34 17.26 -4.64
CA VAL A 92 8.30 18.14 -5.21
C VAL A 92 6.95 17.43 -5.12
N ILE A 93 6.31 17.54 -3.95
CA ILE A 93 5.00 16.96 -3.66
C ILE A 93 3.90 17.92 -4.11
N GLU A 94 2.92 17.42 -4.84
CA GLU A 94 1.75 18.14 -5.33
C GLU A 94 0.51 17.91 -4.46
N SER A 95 0.39 16.75 -3.80
CA SER A 95 -0.69 16.45 -2.85
C SER A 95 -0.19 15.78 -1.58
N THR A 96 -0.76 16.18 -0.45
CA THR A 96 -0.53 15.58 0.88
C THR A 96 -1.61 14.59 1.29
N GLU A 97 -2.54 14.26 0.39
CA GLU A 97 -3.61 13.29 0.64
C GLU A 97 -3.04 11.95 1.12
N GLY A 98 -3.65 11.38 2.16
CA GLY A 98 -3.22 10.13 2.81
C GLY A 98 -2.33 10.35 4.04
N ILE A 99 -1.78 11.54 4.28
CA ILE A 99 -1.00 11.83 5.49
C ILE A 99 -1.84 11.67 6.76
N GLU A 100 -3.13 11.98 6.70
CA GLU A 100 -4.09 11.81 7.80
C GLU A 100 -4.21 10.35 8.28
N LEU A 101 -3.86 9.36 7.44
CA LEU A 101 -3.85 7.95 7.82
C LEU A 101 -2.61 7.54 8.62
N LEU A 102 -1.57 8.38 8.66
CA LEU A 102 -0.37 8.21 9.49
C LEU A 102 -0.66 8.65 10.94
N ILE A 103 -1.65 8.05 11.58
CA ILE A 103 -2.19 8.51 12.88
C ILE A 103 -1.18 8.52 14.04
N ASN A 104 -0.06 7.79 13.90
CA ASN A 104 1.03 7.78 14.88
C ASN A 104 2.26 8.60 14.46
N LEU A 105 2.12 9.44 13.43
CA LEU A 105 3.19 10.29 12.95
C LEU A 105 3.58 11.29 14.06
N ASP A 106 4.82 11.18 14.53
CA ASP A 106 5.43 12.07 15.51
C ASP A 106 6.19 13.22 14.83
N SER A 107 6.70 12.99 13.61
CA SER A 107 7.45 14.00 12.85
C SER A 107 7.20 13.92 11.35
N LEU A 108 6.90 15.07 10.74
CA LEU A 108 6.69 15.25 9.32
C LEU A 108 7.66 16.31 8.78
N TYR A 109 8.43 15.93 7.77
CA TYR A 109 9.36 16.83 7.10
C TYR A 109 9.00 16.92 5.60
N ILE A 110 8.40 18.03 5.19
CA ILE A 110 7.93 18.31 3.83
C ILE A 110 8.28 19.75 3.46
N ASN A 111 8.98 19.93 2.35
CA ASN A 111 9.33 21.25 1.80
C ASN A 111 8.95 21.32 0.31
N SER A 112 7.65 21.39 0.03
CA SER A 112 7.17 21.63 -1.32
C SER A 112 6.47 22.97 -1.41
N ASP A 113 6.92 23.79 -2.37
CA ASP A 113 6.33 25.10 -2.67
C ASP A 113 4.93 25.00 -3.30
N LYS A 114 4.50 23.80 -3.68
CA LYS A 114 3.19 23.55 -4.30
C LYS A 114 2.08 23.22 -3.29
N ILE A 115 2.42 22.89 -2.05
CA ILE A 115 1.43 22.52 -1.03
C ILE A 115 0.75 23.78 -0.51
N THR A 116 -0.53 23.91 -0.80
CA THR A 116 -1.37 25.05 -0.38
C THR A 116 -2.18 24.77 0.87
N ALA A 117 -2.44 23.49 1.15
CA ALA A 117 -3.12 23.02 2.33
C ALA A 117 -2.61 21.63 2.68
N ILE A 118 -2.58 21.32 3.97
CA ILE A 118 -2.27 20.00 4.51
C ILE A 118 -3.33 19.68 5.57
N ASP A 119 -4.00 18.54 5.43
CA ASP A 119 -4.88 18.03 6.48
C ASP A 119 -4.06 17.19 7.45
N LEU A 120 -4.01 17.65 8.71
CA LEU A 120 -3.33 16.97 9.81
C LEU A 120 -4.29 16.67 10.96
N SER A 121 -5.60 16.78 10.73
CA SER A 121 -6.62 16.68 11.78
C SER A 121 -6.59 15.35 12.53
N SER A 122 -6.17 14.27 11.85
CA SER A 122 -6.05 12.92 12.43
C SER A 122 -4.65 12.59 12.99
N ASN A 123 -3.65 13.46 12.77
CA ASN A 123 -2.27 13.24 13.23
C ASN A 123 -2.06 13.84 14.63
N GLU A 124 -2.88 13.45 15.60
CA GLU A 124 -2.89 14.00 16.98
C GLU A 124 -1.56 13.83 17.73
N LYS A 125 -0.70 12.91 17.29
CA LYS A 125 0.62 12.65 17.87
C LYS A 125 1.73 13.53 17.28
N LEU A 126 1.46 14.28 16.23
CA LEU A 126 2.47 15.06 15.52
C LEU A 126 3.06 16.14 16.42
N ARG A 127 4.39 16.11 16.58
CA ARG A 127 5.14 17.06 17.42
C ARG A 127 6.01 18.01 16.63
N TYR A 128 6.42 17.58 15.43
CA TYR A 128 7.35 18.33 14.59
C TYR A 128 6.85 18.35 13.15
N LEU A 129 6.71 19.57 12.62
CA LEU A 129 6.36 19.86 11.22
C LEU A 129 7.33 20.91 10.69
N THR A 130 7.91 20.66 9.51
CA THR A 130 8.92 21.53 8.88
C THR A 130 9.00 21.29 7.39
#